data_AF-A0A2V6HLP4-F1
#
_entry.id   AF-A0A2V6HLP4-F1
#
_cell.length_a   1.000
_cell.length_b   1.000
_cell.length_c   1.000
_cell.angle_alpha   90.00
_cell.angle_beta   90.00
_cell.angle_gamma   90.00
#
_symmetry.space_group_name_H-M   'P 1'
#
loop_
_entity.id
_entity.type
_entity.pdbx_description
1 polymer ?
#
loop_
_entity_poly.entity_id
_entity_poly.type
_entity_poly.pdbx_seq_one_letter_code
_entity_poly.pdbx_strand_id
1 'polypeptide(L)'
;MGEPCVIVDLNDKKTEIPVGTEYCDLLVPVFCHGQLVYRTPAIEGSRERTREQLRCAPPEILRLEDPANYTTGLEESLYDLRSKLIARAKERCGRPK
;
A
#
# COMPACT_ATOMS: atom_id res chain seq x y z
N MET A 1 16.04 17.73 1.56
CA MET A 1 15.56 17.03 2.78
C MET A 1 14.12 16.63 2.49
N GLY A 2 13.78 15.35 2.63
CA GLY A 2 12.47 14.84 2.23
C GLY A 2 11.35 15.39 3.11
N GLU A 3 10.18 15.60 2.53
CA GLU A 3 8.98 15.99 3.27
C GLU A 3 8.43 14.77 4.03
N PRO A 4 7.87 14.97 5.25
CA PRO A 4 7.19 13.89 5.96
C PRO A 4 5.99 13.39 5.15
N CYS A 5 5.81 12.07 5.07
CA CYS A 5 4.70 11.47 4.35
C CYS A 5 3.55 11.20 5.30
N VAL A 6 2.35 11.67 4.97
CA VAL A 6 1.13 11.43 5.76
C VAL A 6 0.28 10.40 5.04
N ILE A 7 -0.08 9.32 5.75
CA ILE A 7 -1.03 8.31 5.29
C ILE A 7 -2.39 8.54 5.94
N VAL A 8 -3.43 8.52 5.12
CA VAL A 8 -4.84 8.56 5.53
C VAL A 8 -5.43 7.17 5.30
N ASP A 9 -5.88 6.52 6.38
CA ASP A 9 -6.51 5.20 6.31
C ASP A 9 -7.99 5.26 5.86
N LEU A 10 -8.65 4.10 5.85
CA LEU A 10 -10.06 3.99 5.46
C LEU A 10 -11.04 4.64 6.45
N ASN A 11 -10.61 4.90 7.69
CA ASN A 11 -11.39 5.55 8.73
C ASN A 11 -11.00 7.04 8.87
N ASP A 12 -10.35 7.60 7.85
CA ASP A 12 -9.85 8.98 7.80
C ASP A 12 -8.83 9.31 8.91
N LYS A 13 -8.21 8.29 9.51
CA LYS A 13 -7.14 8.47 10.49
C LYS A 13 -5.84 8.80 9.76
N LYS A 14 -5.24 9.93 10.16
CA LYS A 14 -3.94 10.36 9.67
C LYS A 14 -2.80 9.78 10.51
N THR A 15 -1.79 9.24 9.85
CA THR A 15 -0.56 8.71 10.47
C THR A 15 0.64 9.26 9.72
N GLU A 16 1.58 9.85 10.45
CA GLU A 16 2.83 10.36 9.89
C GLU A 16 3.86 9.23 9.78
N ILE A 17 4.51 9.12 8.62
CA ILE A 17 5.69 8.29 8.42
C ILE A 17 6.92 9.18 8.61
N PRO A 18 7.82 8.83 9.56
CA PRO A 18 9.06 9.55 9.76
C PRO A 18 9.92 9.65 8.50
N VAL A 19 10.61 10.78 8.34
CA VAL A 19 11.57 10.95 7.25
C VAL A 19 12.70 9.94 7.41
N GLY A 20 13.04 9.22 6.34
CA GLY A 20 14.09 8.22 6.34
C GLY A 20 13.63 6.82 6.77
N THR A 21 12.33 6.59 6.97
CA THR A 21 11.79 5.22 7.10
C THR A 21 12.10 4.42 5.83
N GLU A 22 12.69 3.24 6.00
CA GLU A 22 12.95 2.31 4.91
C GLU A 22 11.64 1.83 4.27
N TYR A 23 11.62 1.75 2.95
CA TYR A 23 10.47 1.30 2.19
C TYR A 23 10.92 0.43 1.02
N CYS A 24 9.99 -0.34 0.46
CA CYS A 24 10.19 -1.05 -0.79
C CYS A 24 8.94 -0.96 -1.67
N ASP A 25 9.17 -0.85 -2.98
CA ASP A 25 8.08 -0.93 -3.96
C ASP A 25 7.56 -2.37 -4.01
N LEU A 26 6.28 -2.55 -3.66
CA LEU A 26 5.63 -3.86 -3.69
C LEU A 26 5.31 -4.32 -5.13
N LEU A 27 4.96 -3.36 -5.98
CA LEU A 27 4.65 -3.61 -7.39
C LEU A 27 5.91 -3.41 -8.23
N VAL A 28 6.52 -4.54 -8.62
CA VAL A 28 7.66 -4.55 -9.53
C VAL A 28 7.23 -5.03 -10.93
N PRO A 29 7.80 -4.48 -12.02
CA PRO A 29 7.44 -4.89 -13.37
C PRO A 29 7.73 -6.37 -13.61
N VAL A 30 6.72 -7.13 -14.03
CA VAL A 30 6.88 -8.52 -14.48
C VAL A 30 7.01 -8.60 -16.00
N PHE A 31 6.09 -7.92 -16.70
CA PHE A 31 6.11 -7.80 -18.15
C PHE A 31 6.11 -6.33 -18.57
N CYS A 32 6.90 -5.99 -19.58
CA CYS A 32 6.88 -4.69 -20.25
C CYS A 32 6.73 -4.90 -21.75
N HIS A 33 5.74 -4.26 -22.37
CA HIS A 33 5.46 -4.40 -23.82
C HIS A 33 5.36 -5.86 -24.31
N GLY A 34 4.76 -6.74 -23.50
CA GLY A 34 4.62 -8.16 -23.81
C GLY A 34 5.88 -9.01 -23.57
N GLN A 35 6.98 -8.42 -23.12
CA GLN A 35 8.23 -9.13 -22.82
C GLN A 35 8.37 -9.35 -21.31
N LEU A 36 8.77 -10.56 -20.90
CA LEU A 36 9.09 -10.89 -19.51
C LEU A 36 10.39 -10.17 -19.13
N VAL A 37 10.30 -9.19 -18.22
CA VAL A 37 11.45 -8.41 -17.73
C VAL A 37 11.87 -8.81 -16.31
N TYR A 38 10.98 -9.45 -15.56
CA TYR A 38 11.29 -9.91 -14.21
C TYR A 38 12.14 -11.17 -14.22
N ARG A 39 13.19 -11.15 -13.40
CA ARG A 39 14.01 -12.33 -13.16
C ARG A 39 13.37 -13.17 -12.05
N THR A 40 12.67 -14.22 -12.45
CA THR A 40 12.06 -15.16 -11.51
C THR A 40 13.12 -15.80 -10.61
N PRO A 41 13.00 -15.67 -9.28
CA PRO A 41 13.92 -16.32 -8.35
C PRO A 41 13.70 -17.84 -8.35
N ALA A 42 14.71 -18.60 -7.92
CA ALA A 42 14.53 -20.01 -7.58
C ALA A 42 13.55 -20.16 -6.40
N ILE A 43 12.97 -21.35 -6.24
CA ILE A 43 11.96 -21.59 -5.20
C ILE A 43 12.52 -21.39 -3.78
N GLU A 44 13.80 -21.68 -3.57
CA GLU A 44 14.53 -21.46 -2.34
C GLU A 44 14.63 -19.97 -2.01
N GLY A 45 14.86 -19.12 -3.02
CA GLY A 45 14.92 -17.66 -2.86
C GLY A 45 13.57 -17.08 -2.44
N SER A 46 12.48 -17.56 -3.06
CA SER A 46 11.12 -17.18 -2.64
C SER A 46 10.82 -17.63 -1.22
N ARG A 47 11.27 -18.83 -0.82
CA ARG A 47 11.07 -19.36 0.54
C ARG A 47 11.81 -18.52 1.58
N GLU A 48 13.06 -18.15 1.30
CA GLU A 48 13.86 -17.37 2.25
C GLU A 48 13.31 -15.95 2.40
N ARG A 49 12.94 -15.29 1.29
CA ARG A 49 12.27 -13.99 1.33
C ARG A 49 11.02 -14.03 2.21
N THR A 50 10.17 -15.06 2.09
CA THR A 50 8.98 -15.20 2.94
C THR A 50 9.35 -15.29 4.42
N ARG A 51 10.38 -16.06 4.79
CA ARG A 51 10.82 -16.18 6.18
C ARG A 51 11.35 -14.86 6.73
N GLU A 52 12.15 -14.14 5.95
CA GLU A 52 12.68 -12.83 6.32
C GLU A 52 11.55 -11.82 6.55
N GLN A 53 10.59 -11.73 5.63
CA GLN A 53 9.47 -10.80 5.74
C GLN A 53 8.58 -11.12 6.94
N LEU A 54 8.30 -12.39 7.23
CA LEU A 54 7.55 -12.81 8.41
C LEU A 54 8.29 -12.46 9.72
N ARG A 55 9.63 -12.47 9.72
CA ARG A 55 10.42 -12.03 10.90
C ARG A 55 10.34 -10.52 11.14
N CYS A 56 10.12 -9.73 10.09
CA CYS A 56 9.98 -8.27 10.19
C CYS A 56 8.55 -7.83 10.55
N ALA A 57 7.56 -8.70 10.36
CA ALA A 57 6.16 -8.39 10.64
C ALA A 57 5.86 -8.35 12.16
N PRO A 58 5.04 -7.39 12.62
CA PRO A 58 4.59 -7.35 14.02
C PRO A 58 3.90 -8.66 14.44
N PRO A 59 4.22 -9.24 15.61
CA PRO A 59 3.62 -10.52 16.04
C PRO A 59 2.09 -10.49 16.12
N GLU A 60 1.49 -9.34 16.39
CA GLU A 60 0.04 -9.17 16.55
C GLU A 60 -0.72 -9.41 15.25
N ILE A 61 -0.15 -9.04 14.10
CA ILE A 61 -0.77 -9.27 12.79
C ILE A 61 -0.59 -10.71 12.32
N LEU A 62 0.33 -11.47 12.92
CA LEU A 62 0.66 -12.86 12.56
C LEU A 62 -0.10 -13.90 13.40
N ARG A 63 -0.91 -13.48 14.36
CA ARG A 63 -1.70 -14.41 15.19
C ARG A 63 -2.69 -15.19 14.32
N LEU A 64 -2.85 -16.48 14.62
CA LEU A 64 -3.85 -17.32 13.94
C LEU A 64 -5.27 -17.07 14.44
N GLU A 65 -5.39 -16.69 15.72
CA GLU A 65 -6.64 -16.32 16.37
C GLU A 65 -6.63 -14.82 16.64
N ASP A 66 -7.71 -14.14 16.27
CA ASP A 66 -7.91 -12.70 16.45
C ASP A 66 -6.68 -11.82 16.09
N PRO A 67 -6.24 -11.83 14.81
CA PRO A 67 -5.11 -11.02 14.38
C PRO A 67 -5.42 -9.53 14.44
N ALA A 68 -4.42 -8.72 14.80
CA ALA A 68 -4.54 -7.28 14.70
C ALA A 68 -4.63 -6.82 13.24
N ASN A 69 -5.37 -5.74 13.00
CA ASN A 69 -5.46 -5.13 11.68
C ASN A 69 -4.12 -4.50 11.28
N TYR A 70 -3.63 -4.83 10.09
CA TYR A 70 -2.52 -4.12 9.47
C TYR A 70 -3.03 -2.83 8.82
N THR A 71 -2.54 -1.68 9.28
CA THR A 71 -2.99 -0.39 8.77
C THR A 71 -2.56 -0.22 7.31
N THR A 72 -3.52 0.16 6.47
CA THR A 72 -3.29 0.53 5.07
C THR A 72 -4.01 1.84 4.79
N GLY A 73 -3.43 2.66 3.96
CA GLY A 73 -4.00 3.96 3.62
C GLY A 73 -3.35 4.57 2.39
N LEU A 74 -3.91 5.69 1.95
CA LEU A 74 -3.39 6.47 0.84
C LEU A 74 -2.53 7.59 1.38
N GLU A 75 -1.51 7.98 0.62
CA GLU A 75 -0.85 9.26 0.86
C GLU A 75 -1.89 10.40 0.75
N GLU A 76 -1.72 11.45 1.55
CA GLU A 76 -2.70 12.53 1.72
C GLU A 76 -3.17 13.15 0.39
N SER A 77 -2.26 13.49 -0.52
CA SER A 77 -2.62 14.06 -1.82
C SER A 77 -3.45 13.09 -2.67
N LEU A 78 -3.16 11.78 -2.60
CA LEU A 78 -3.91 10.75 -3.29
C LEU A 78 -5.30 10.52 -2.67
N TYR A 79 -5.39 10.57 -1.34
CA TYR A 79 -6.66 10.54 -0.63
C TYR A 79 -7.56 11.72 -1.07
N ASP A 80 -7.00 12.94 -1.08
CA ASP A 80 -7.72 14.14 -1.49
C ASP A 80 -8.19 14.06 -2.93
N LEU A 81 -7.34 13.54 -3.83
CA LEU A 81 -7.69 13.32 -5.23
C LEU A 81 -8.87 12.35 -5.34
N ARG A 82 -8.82 11.21 -4.64
CA ARG A 82 -9.93 10.24 -4.60
C ARG A 82 -11.22 10.90 -4.12
N SER A 83 -11.18 11.64 -3.02
CA SER A 83 -12.34 12.32 -2.43
C SER A 83 -12.95 13.34 -3.41
N LYS A 84 -12.12 14.15 -4.08
CA LYS A 84 -12.55 15.09 -5.13
C LYS A 84 -13.24 14.36 -6.30
N LEU A 85 -12.69 13.23 -6.75
CA LEU A 85 -13.26 12.46 -7.87
C LEU A 85 -14.61 11.82 -7.49
N ILE A 86 -14.75 11.29 -6.27
CA ILE A 86 -16.01 10.74 -5.76
C ILE A 86 -17.09 11.82 -5.68
N ALA A 87 -16.76 13.00 -5.14
CA ALA A 87 -17.71 14.13 -5.07
C ALA A 87 -18.23 14.52 -6.47
N ARG A 88 -17.31 14.71 -7.44
CA ARG A 88 -17.66 15.00 -8.84
C ARG A 88 -18.54 13.93 -9.48
N ALA A 89 -18.29 12.66 -9.17
CA ALA A 89 -19.10 11.56 -9.69
C ALA A 89 -20.55 11.59 -9.15
N LYS A 90 -20.71 11.86 -7.84
CA LYS A 90 -22.02 11.99 -7.20
C LYS A 90 -22.84 13.16 -7.76
N GLU A 91 -22.21 14.32 -7.96
CA GLU A 91 -22.86 15.49 -8.57
C GLU A 91 -23.41 15.21 -9.98
N ARG A 92 -22.68 14.43 -10.78
CA ARG A 92 -23.11 14.06 -12.14
C ARG A 92 -24.29 13.09 -12.14
N CYS A 93 -24.36 12.16 -11.18
CA CYS A 93 -25.50 11.25 -11.03
C CYS A 93 -26.75 11.94 -10.47
N GLY A 94 -26.59 13.03 -9.71
CA GLY A 94 -27.70 13.78 -9.11
C GLY A 94 -28.37 14.82 -10.03
N ARG A 95 -27.87 15.04 -11.25
CA ARG A 95 -28.54 15.91 -12.23
C ARG A 95 -29.67 15.12 -12.91
N PRO A 96 -30.93 15.59 -12.88
CA PRO A 96 -31.96 14.99 -13.71
C PRO A 96 -31.57 15.17 -15.19
N LYS A 97 -31.83 14.12 -15.97
CA LYS A 97 -31.51 14.01 -17.39
C LYS A 97 -32.26 15.04 -18.22
#